data_AF-A0A925GX31-F1
#
_entry.id   AF-A0A925GX31-F1
#
_cell.length_a   1.000
_cell.length_b   1.000
_cell.length_c   1.000
_cell.angle_alpha   90.00
_cell.angle_beta   90.00
_cell.angle_gamma   90.00
#
_symmetry.space_group_name_H-M   'P 1'
#
loop_
_entity.id
_entity.type
_entity.pdbx_description
1 polymer ?
#
loop_
_entity_poly.entity_id
_entity_poly.type
_entity_poly.pdbx_seq_one_letter_code
_entity_poly.pdbx_strand_id
1 'polypeptide(L)'
;MHSTSLQRSFLFRASTLLIVLLSLWWFALRGPMLLLLYAGVEIPFSFRRNASVKIEPSGEWSFRIPVQDAPADILRKNGAAKIDSIDFTVPGDDVATFTLGLPGYLAVALAIPGRRWTGRLMWGSIVQLTIGVVSTLLFAEVTAYNSLSQMRPDSGALGIWARSVAHHMLTAVVPYAAPVIAAVWLHPELGRAIFSPPPST
;
A
#
# COMPACT_ATOMS: atom_id res chain seq x y z
N MET A 1 -39.31 -8.16 3.76
CA MET A 1 -38.53 -7.75 4.96
C MET A 1 -37.18 -8.48 5.16
N HIS A 2 -36.72 -9.35 4.23
CA HIS A 2 -35.51 -10.18 4.47
C HIS A 2 -34.16 -9.57 4.02
N SER A 3 -34.14 -8.59 3.10
CA SER A 3 -32.87 -8.06 2.55
C SER A 3 -32.11 -7.14 3.53
N THR A 4 -32.82 -6.32 4.31
CA THR A 4 -32.20 -5.33 5.20
C THR A 4 -31.62 -5.92 6.49
N SER A 5 -32.05 -7.11 6.90
CA SER A 5 -31.48 -7.83 8.04
C SER A 5 -30.18 -8.54 7.69
N LEU A 6 -30.09 -9.10 6.48
CA LEU A 6 -28.88 -9.73 5.94
C LEU A 6 -27.75 -8.71 5.76
N GLN A 7 -28.05 -7.55 5.17
CA GLN A 7 -27.06 -6.49 4.97
C GLN A 7 -26.53 -5.93 6.30
N ARG A 8 -27.40 -5.68 7.29
CA ARG A 8 -26.99 -5.24 8.64
C ARG A 8 -26.15 -6.28 9.36
N SER A 9 -26.53 -7.56 9.27
CA SER A 9 -25.78 -8.65 9.90
C SER A 9 -24.40 -8.81 9.26
N PHE A 10 -24.30 -8.65 7.93
CA PHE A 10 -23.04 -8.64 7.22
C PHE A 10 -22.14 -7.48 7.66
N LEU A 11 -22.65 -6.25 7.65
CA LEU A 11 -21.89 -5.07 8.07
C LEU A 11 -21.41 -5.18 9.52
N PHE A 12 -22.27 -5.65 10.42
CA PHE A 12 -21.90 -5.84 11.83
C PHE A 12 -20.79 -6.89 11.99
N ARG A 13 -20.87 -8.02 11.27
CA ARG A 13 -19.84 -9.06 11.26
C ARG A 13 -18.54 -8.56 10.65
N ALA A 14 -18.60 -7.88 9.51
CA ALA A 14 -17.44 -7.29 8.84
C ALA A 14 -16.73 -6.29 9.75
N SER A 15 -17.48 -5.38 10.40
CA SER A 15 -16.91 -4.42 11.35
C SER A 15 -16.31 -5.10 12.58
N THR A 16 -16.99 -6.10 13.16
CA THR A 16 -16.46 -6.84 14.31
C THR A 16 -15.17 -7.58 13.93
N LEU A 17 -15.17 -8.27 12.78
CA LEU A 17 -13.99 -8.96 12.27
C LEU A 17 -12.86 -7.98 11.94
N LEU A 18 -13.18 -6.81 11.40
CA LEU A 18 -12.20 -5.76 11.12
C LEU A 18 -11.53 -5.27 12.39
N ILE A 19 -12.30 -4.98 13.45
CA ILE A 19 -11.75 -4.55 14.74
C ILE A 19 -10.83 -5.64 15.32
N VAL A 20 -11.26 -6.90 15.29
CA VAL A 20 -10.47 -8.03 15.79
C VAL A 20 -9.20 -8.24 14.96
N LEU A 21 -9.29 -8.21 13.64
CA LEU A 21 -8.15 -8.42 12.74
C LEU A 21 -7.17 -7.25 12.77
N LEU A 22 -7.65 -6.01 12.90
CA LEU A 22 -6.78 -4.85 13.10
C LEU A 22 -6.07 -4.90 14.44
N SER A 23 -6.75 -5.33 15.49
CA SER A 23 -6.14 -5.54 16.82
C SER A 23 -5.08 -6.64 16.74
N LEU A 24 -5.42 -7.79 16.15
CA LEU A 24 -4.47 -8.89 15.93
C LEU A 24 -3.30 -8.46 15.07
N TRP A 25 -3.56 -7.64 14.05
CA TRP A 25 -2.53 -7.09 13.19
C TRP A 25 -1.57 -6.21 13.98
N TRP A 26 -2.09 -5.26 14.75
CA TRP A 26 -1.29 -4.35 15.55
C TRP A 26 -0.38 -5.08 16.54
N PHE A 27 -0.93 -6.06 17.28
CA PHE A 27 -0.19 -6.74 18.35
C PHE A 27 0.70 -7.88 17.88
N ALA A 28 0.32 -8.61 16.83
CA ALA A 28 1.02 -9.86 16.45
C ALA A 28 1.54 -9.88 15.01
N LEU A 29 0.81 -9.32 14.03
CA LEU A 29 1.17 -9.47 12.62
C LEU A 29 2.00 -8.31 12.07
N ARG A 30 2.03 -7.15 12.73
CA ARG A 30 2.74 -5.96 12.24
C ARG A 30 4.21 -6.25 11.94
N GLY A 31 4.93 -6.81 12.92
CA GLY A 31 6.34 -7.19 12.77
C GLY A 31 6.60 -8.16 11.61
N PRO A 32 5.97 -9.35 11.58
CA PRO A 32 6.19 -10.30 10.48
C PRO A 32 5.73 -9.77 9.12
N MET A 33 4.68 -8.97 9.05
CA MET A 33 4.25 -8.36 7.79
C MET A 33 5.22 -7.31 7.27
N LEU A 34 5.84 -6.52 8.16
CA LEU A 34 6.90 -5.59 7.77
C LEU A 34 8.13 -6.33 7.24
N LEU A 35 8.52 -7.46 7.85
CA LEU A 35 9.60 -8.30 7.33
C LEU A 35 9.27 -8.89 5.95
N LEU A 36 8.03 -9.33 5.76
CA LEU A 36 7.61 -9.92 4.50
C LEU A 36 7.50 -8.86 3.38
N LEU A 37 7.07 -7.65 3.74
CA LEU A 37 7.10 -6.49 2.86
C LEU A 37 8.54 -6.10 2.51
N TYR A 38 9.46 -6.13 3.49
CA TYR A 38 10.88 -5.83 3.28
C TYR A 38 11.47 -6.80 2.28
N ALA A 39 11.29 -8.11 2.49
CA ALA A 39 11.74 -9.13 1.55
C ALA A 39 11.15 -8.92 0.15
N GLY A 40 9.87 -8.53 0.06
CA GLY A 40 9.20 -8.24 -1.21
C GLY A 40 9.75 -7.01 -1.94
N VAL A 41 10.21 -5.99 -1.21
CA VAL A 41 10.79 -4.75 -1.76
C VAL A 41 12.29 -4.89 -2.04
N GLU A 42 13.00 -5.67 -1.25
CA GLU A 42 14.44 -5.92 -1.41
C GLU A 42 14.74 -6.61 -2.74
N ILE A 43 13.89 -7.56 -3.16
CA ILE A 43 14.03 -8.26 -4.44
C ILE A 43 14.13 -7.28 -5.62
N PRO A 44 13.13 -6.42 -5.91
CA PRO A 44 13.21 -5.47 -7.03
C PRO A 44 14.31 -4.43 -6.86
N PHE A 45 14.64 -4.02 -5.63
CA PHE A 45 15.77 -3.12 -5.37
C PHE A 45 17.12 -3.76 -5.69
N SER A 46 17.30 -5.06 -5.42
CA SER A 46 18.54 -5.78 -5.73
C SER A 46 18.87 -5.82 -7.23
N PHE A 47 17.86 -5.72 -8.09
CA PHE A 47 18.04 -5.65 -9.54
C PHE A 47 18.42 -4.25 -10.05
N ARG A 48 18.20 -3.18 -9.26
CA ARG A 48 18.62 -1.81 -9.61
C ARG A 48 20.03 -1.54 -9.06
N ARG A 49 20.97 -1.16 -9.93
CA ARG A 49 22.32 -0.74 -9.50
C ARG A 49 22.25 0.45 -8.56
N ASN A 50 23.02 0.42 -7.47
CA ASN A 50 23.08 1.44 -6.43
C ASN A 50 21.73 1.72 -5.71
N ALA A 51 20.75 0.82 -5.82
CA ALA A 51 19.57 0.87 -4.99
C ALA A 51 19.73 -0.08 -3.80
N SER A 52 19.34 0.36 -2.59
CA SER A 52 19.24 -0.54 -1.44
C SER A 52 18.14 -0.10 -0.50
N VAL A 53 17.54 -1.05 0.21
CA VAL A 53 16.62 -0.80 1.32
C VAL A 53 17.23 -1.41 2.56
N LYS A 54 17.12 -0.73 3.70
CA LYS A 54 17.62 -1.21 4.99
C LYS A 54 16.62 -0.87 6.09
N ILE A 55 16.48 -1.76 7.06
CA ILE A 55 15.78 -1.47 8.31
C ILE A 55 16.86 -1.06 9.32
N GLU A 56 16.77 0.15 9.83
CA GLU A 56 17.65 0.63 10.89
C GLU A 56 17.28 0.01 12.25
N PRO A 57 18.21 -0.04 13.21
CA PRO A 57 17.92 -0.52 14.57
C PRO A 57 16.79 0.23 15.27
N SER A 58 16.51 1.47 14.84
CA SER A 58 15.37 2.29 15.27
C SER A 58 14.01 1.76 14.82
N GLY A 59 13.97 0.84 13.85
CA GLY A 59 12.75 0.38 13.17
C GLY A 59 12.35 1.26 11.98
N GLU A 60 13.17 2.26 11.63
CA GLU A 60 12.97 3.08 10.45
C GLU A 60 13.50 2.41 9.18
N TRP A 61 12.92 2.77 8.05
CA TRP A 61 13.28 2.23 6.74
C TRP A 61 14.11 3.25 5.98
N SER A 62 15.36 2.91 5.72
CA SER A 62 16.25 3.69 4.89
C SER A 62 16.21 3.17 3.45
N PHE A 63 15.83 4.04 2.52
CA PHE A 63 15.83 3.76 1.09
C PHE A 63 16.93 4.55 0.41
N ARG A 64 17.72 3.85 -0.39
CA ARG A 64 18.71 4.40 -1.29
C ARG A 64 18.22 4.21 -2.72
N ILE A 65 17.96 5.31 -3.43
CA ILE A 65 17.49 5.28 -4.81
C ILE A 65 18.55 5.93 -5.71
N PRO A 66 19.00 5.24 -6.79
CA PRO A 66 19.94 5.80 -7.73
C PRO A 66 19.28 6.95 -8.51
N VAL A 67 19.95 8.10 -8.55
CA VAL A 67 19.51 9.23 -9.36
C VAL A 67 20.15 9.08 -10.73
N GLN A 68 19.37 8.73 -11.75
CA GLN A 68 19.87 8.79 -13.12
C GLN A 68 20.01 10.26 -13.51
N ASP A 69 21.26 10.67 -13.66
CA ASP A 69 21.73 11.91 -14.27
C ASP A 69 20.94 13.16 -13.84
N ALA A 70 21.28 13.68 -12.65
CA ALA A 70 21.12 15.12 -12.44
C ALA A 70 21.92 15.84 -13.55
N PRO A 71 21.28 16.64 -14.42
CA PRO A 71 21.98 17.29 -15.52
C PRO A 71 23.14 18.10 -14.95
N ALA A 72 24.31 17.98 -15.60
CA ALA A 72 25.58 18.55 -15.13
C ALA A 72 25.47 20.04 -14.79
N ASP A 73 24.55 20.74 -15.44
CA ASP A 73 24.25 22.16 -15.27
C ASP A 73 23.73 22.48 -13.85
N ILE A 74 22.98 21.57 -13.23
CA ILE A 74 22.41 21.73 -11.88
C ILE A 74 23.45 21.41 -10.81
N LEU A 75 24.26 20.37 -11.04
CA LEU A 75 25.39 20.01 -10.18
C LEU A 75 26.43 21.14 -10.13
N ARG A 76 26.70 21.77 -11.28
CA ARG A 76 27.65 22.90 -11.41
C ARG A 76 27.11 24.19 -10.77
N LYS A 77 25.80 24.43 -10.82
CA LYS A 77 25.16 25.63 -10.24
C LYS A 77 25.06 25.58 -8.71
N ASN A 78 24.91 24.39 -8.13
CA ASN A 78 24.79 24.20 -6.68
C ASN A 78 26.11 23.78 -5.99
N GLY A 79 27.24 23.77 -6.72
CA GLY A 79 28.54 23.35 -6.18
C GLY A 79 28.58 21.89 -5.71
N ALA A 80 27.59 21.08 -6.11
CA ALA A 80 27.40 19.73 -5.61
C ALA A 80 28.12 18.73 -6.52
N ALA A 81 29.04 17.97 -5.95
CA ALA A 81 29.56 16.76 -6.58
C ALA A 81 28.38 15.82 -6.86
N LYS A 82 28.32 15.33 -8.10
CA LYS A 82 27.40 14.31 -8.64
C LYS A 82 26.66 13.51 -7.56
N ILE A 83 25.36 13.77 -7.39
CA ILE A 83 24.50 13.04 -6.45
C ILE A 83 24.16 11.68 -7.10
N ASP A 84 25.00 10.67 -6.86
CA ASP A 84 24.82 9.32 -7.44
C ASP A 84 23.66 8.54 -6.79
N SER A 85 23.21 8.94 -5.60
CA SER A 85 22.04 8.35 -4.92
C SER A 85 21.42 9.31 -3.89
N ILE A 86 20.12 9.19 -3.68
CA ILE A 86 19.43 9.83 -2.56
C ILE A 86 19.13 8.78 -1.51
N ASP A 87 19.58 9.04 -0.30
CA ASP A 87 19.23 8.29 0.90
C ASP A 87 18.14 9.06 1.63
N PHE A 88 17.02 8.39 1.93
CA PHE A 88 15.97 8.95 2.77
C PHE A 88 15.44 7.89 3.73
N THR A 89 15.02 8.35 4.90
CA THR A 89 14.52 7.49 5.97
C THR A 89 13.04 7.75 6.18
N VAL A 90 12.28 6.67 6.34
CA VAL A 90 10.83 6.69 6.50
C VAL A 90 10.48 5.96 7.81
N PRO A 91 9.58 6.52 8.65
CA PRO A 91 9.07 5.81 9.81
C PRO A 91 8.46 4.46 9.43
N GLY A 92 8.78 3.41 10.20
CA GLY A 92 8.20 2.09 9.97
C GLY A 92 6.66 2.05 10.10
N ASP A 93 6.08 3.00 10.84
CA ASP A 93 4.62 3.20 10.94
C ASP A 93 3.99 3.58 9.59
N ASP A 94 4.63 4.45 8.81
CA ASP A 94 4.11 4.88 7.52
C ASP A 94 4.09 3.71 6.54
N VAL A 95 5.16 2.91 6.53
CA VAL A 95 5.28 1.70 5.70
C VAL A 95 4.30 0.61 6.17
N ALA A 96 4.05 0.50 7.47
CA ALA A 96 3.10 -0.47 8.03
C ALA A 96 1.68 -0.26 7.49
N THR A 97 1.31 0.98 7.13
CA THR A 97 0.02 1.31 6.52
C THR A 97 -0.25 0.51 5.24
N PHE A 98 0.79 0.20 4.44
CA PHE A 98 0.65 -0.62 3.23
C PHE A 98 0.32 -2.09 3.50
N THR A 99 0.47 -2.55 4.74
CA THR A 99 0.11 -3.91 5.15
C THR A 99 -1.34 -4.04 5.65
N LEU A 100 -2.03 -2.91 5.88
CA LEU A 100 -3.43 -2.86 6.32
C LEU A 100 -4.43 -3.45 5.31
N GLY A 101 -4.03 -3.54 4.04
CA GLY A 101 -4.83 -4.19 3.00
C GLY A 101 -5.15 -5.65 3.32
N LEU A 102 -4.26 -6.37 4.00
CA LEU A 102 -4.52 -7.78 4.34
C LEU A 102 -5.62 -7.96 5.40
N PRO A 103 -5.54 -7.35 6.61
CA PRO A 103 -6.62 -7.46 7.60
C PRO A 103 -7.94 -6.91 7.06
N GLY A 104 -7.91 -5.84 6.26
CA GLY A 104 -9.09 -5.30 5.58
C GLY A 104 -9.74 -6.32 4.65
N TYR A 105 -8.95 -6.96 3.77
CA TYR A 105 -9.43 -7.98 2.85
C TYR A 105 -10.01 -9.18 3.61
N LEU A 106 -9.30 -9.68 4.62
CA LEU A 106 -9.73 -10.83 5.42
C LEU A 106 -11.02 -10.53 6.18
N ALA A 107 -11.18 -9.33 6.74
CA ALA A 107 -12.41 -8.94 7.43
C ALA A 107 -13.63 -9.01 6.52
N VAL A 108 -13.49 -8.47 5.29
CA VAL A 108 -14.57 -8.44 4.30
C VAL A 108 -14.84 -9.85 3.75
N ALA A 109 -13.80 -10.60 3.42
CA ALA A 109 -13.94 -11.95 2.86
C ALA A 109 -14.50 -12.96 3.87
N LEU A 110 -14.12 -12.86 5.16
CA LEU A 110 -14.61 -13.74 6.23
C LEU A 110 -16.01 -13.38 6.71
N ALA A 111 -16.48 -12.16 6.45
CA ALA A 111 -17.84 -11.75 6.80
C ALA A 111 -18.92 -12.44 5.95
N ILE A 112 -18.56 -13.02 4.80
CA ILE A 112 -19.50 -13.72 3.91
C ILE A 112 -19.86 -15.09 4.51
N PRO A 113 -21.15 -15.36 4.78
CA PRO A 113 -21.59 -16.68 5.20
C PRO A 113 -21.63 -17.62 3.99
N GLY A 114 -20.63 -18.47 3.82
CA GLY A 114 -20.53 -19.39 2.68
C GLY A 114 -19.41 -20.42 2.78
N ARG A 115 -19.40 -21.39 1.84
CA ARG A 115 -18.37 -22.42 1.77
C ARG A 115 -17.02 -21.76 1.51
N ARG A 116 -16.06 -21.98 2.40
CA ARG A 116 -14.75 -21.32 2.39
C ARG A 116 -13.91 -21.89 1.25
N TRP A 117 -13.83 -21.19 0.13
CA TRP A 117 -12.87 -21.51 -0.93
C TRP A 117 -11.51 -20.99 -0.48
N THR A 118 -10.79 -21.79 0.31
CA THR A 118 -9.48 -21.45 0.90
C THR A 118 -8.49 -20.92 -0.13
N GLY A 119 -8.55 -21.42 -1.37
CA GLY A 119 -7.74 -20.92 -2.49
C GLY A 119 -7.99 -19.45 -2.86
N ARG A 120 -9.25 -18.97 -2.80
CA ARG A 120 -9.57 -17.55 -3.09
C ARG A 120 -9.10 -16.62 -1.99
N LEU A 121 -9.17 -17.07 -0.74
CA LEU A 121 -8.64 -16.34 0.43
C LEU A 121 -7.11 -16.22 0.35
N MET A 122 -6.42 -17.31 -0.01
CA MET A 122 -4.98 -17.28 -0.25
C MET A 122 -4.62 -16.34 -1.41
N TRP A 123 -5.34 -16.42 -2.52
CA TRP A 123 -5.10 -15.56 -3.68
C TRP A 123 -5.29 -14.08 -3.35
N GLY A 124 -6.36 -13.72 -2.65
CA GLY A 124 -6.58 -12.34 -2.24
C GLY A 124 -5.52 -11.85 -1.25
N SER A 125 -5.02 -12.72 -0.38
CA SER A 125 -3.90 -12.39 0.52
C SER A 125 -2.61 -12.10 -0.25
N ILE A 126 -2.29 -12.92 -1.26
CA ILE A 126 -1.15 -12.70 -2.16
C ILE A 126 -1.33 -11.38 -2.92
N VAL A 127 -2.52 -11.10 -3.45
CA VAL A 127 -2.81 -9.84 -4.15
C VAL A 127 -2.60 -8.64 -3.23
N GLN A 128 -3.08 -8.67 -1.98
CA GLN A 128 -2.86 -7.58 -1.02
C GLN A 128 -1.39 -7.39 -0.68
N LEU A 129 -0.63 -8.47 -0.56
CA LEU A 129 0.81 -8.40 -0.36
C LEU A 129 1.50 -7.71 -1.54
N THR A 130 1.19 -8.13 -2.76
CA THR A 130 1.73 -7.53 -3.98
C THR A 130 1.39 -6.05 -4.07
N ILE A 131 0.15 -5.67 -3.74
CA ILE A 131 -0.27 -4.26 -3.69
C ILE A 131 0.55 -3.50 -2.65
N GLY A 132 0.78 -4.06 -1.46
CA GLY A 132 1.61 -3.44 -0.44
C GLY A 132 3.06 -3.20 -0.92
N VAL A 133 3.67 -4.21 -1.55
CA VAL A 133 5.02 -4.10 -2.14
C VAL A 133 5.05 -3.01 -3.20
N VAL A 134 4.17 -3.07 -4.20
CA VAL A 134 4.10 -2.07 -5.28
C VAL A 134 3.85 -0.67 -4.74
N SER A 135 2.98 -0.52 -3.74
CA SER A 135 2.70 0.78 -3.12
C SER A 135 3.94 1.35 -2.41
N THR A 136 4.70 0.49 -1.72
CA THR A 136 5.96 0.88 -1.07
C THR A 136 7.01 1.31 -2.09
N LEU A 137 7.13 0.57 -3.21
CA LEU A 137 8.03 0.93 -4.31
C LEU A 137 7.68 2.29 -4.92
N LEU A 138 6.40 2.50 -5.23
CA LEU A 138 5.93 3.77 -5.80
C LEU A 138 6.07 4.92 -4.81
N PHE A 139 5.79 4.69 -3.52
CA PHE A 139 5.99 5.68 -2.47
C PHE A 139 7.46 6.11 -2.39
N ALA A 140 8.38 5.14 -2.40
CA ALA A 140 9.81 5.39 -2.37
C ALA A 140 10.27 6.20 -3.60
N GLU A 141 9.80 5.81 -4.79
CA GLU A 141 10.14 6.49 -6.05
C GLU A 141 9.58 7.93 -6.11
N VAL A 142 8.30 8.14 -5.76
CA VAL A 142 7.69 9.47 -5.72
C VAL A 142 8.40 10.38 -4.72
N THR A 143 8.82 9.84 -3.56
CA THR A 143 9.53 10.60 -2.53
C THR A 143 10.91 11.05 -3.03
N ALA A 144 11.71 10.15 -3.60
CA ALA A 144 13.02 10.49 -4.16
C ALA A 144 12.92 11.52 -5.30
N TYR A 145 11.96 11.36 -6.21
CA TYR A 145 11.74 12.32 -7.29
C TYR A 145 11.28 13.68 -6.79
N ASN A 146 10.48 13.74 -5.72
CA ASN A 146 10.09 15.02 -5.12
C ASN A 146 11.29 15.75 -4.53
N SER A 147 12.18 15.06 -3.81
CA SER A 147 13.44 15.63 -3.30
C SER A 147 14.33 16.16 -4.43
N LEU A 148 14.40 15.47 -5.57
CA LEU A 148 15.11 15.96 -6.76
C LEU A 148 14.45 17.19 -7.38
N SER A 149 13.13 17.23 -7.43
CA SER A 149 12.40 18.37 -8.03
C SER A 149 12.53 19.65 -7.22
N GLN A 150 12.69 19.57 -5.90
CA GLN A 150 13.05 20.76 -5.08
C GLN A 150 14.41 21.35 -5.48
N MET A 151 15.29 20.55 -6.09
CA MET A 151 16.58 21.00 -6.62
C MET A 151 16.53 21.42 -8.10
N ARG A 152 15.41 21.19 -8.81
CA ARG A 152 15.20 21.57 -10.22
C ARG A 152 14.12 22.66 -10.35
N PRO A 153 14.46 23.90 -10.73
CA PRO A 153 13.47 24.98 -10.91
C PRO A 153 12.40 24.72 -11.99
N ASP A 154 12.65 23.79 -12.93
CA ASP A 154 11.83 23.59 -14.15
C ASP A 154 10.84 22.41 -14.07
N SER A 155 10.48 21.90 -12.89
CA SER A 155 9.44 20.87 -12.83
C SER A 155 8.06 21.47 -13.13
N GLY A 156 7.52 21.22 -14.33
CA GLY A 156 6.21 21.72 -14.75
C GLY A 156 5.10 21.39 -13.75
N ALA A 157 4.18 22.34 -13.55
CA ALA A 157 3.13 22.30 -12.53
C ALA A 157 2.27 21.02 -12.57
N LEU A 158 2.00 20.48 -13.76
CA LEU A 158 1.28 19.22 -13.94
C LEU A 158 2.03 18.02 -13.35
N GLY A 159 3.36 17.99 -13.44
CA GLY A 159 4.18 16.92 -12.88
C GLY A 159 4.19 16.93 -11.35
N ILE A 160 4.23 18.12 -10.75
CA ILE A 160 4.13 18.29 -9.29
C ILE A 160 2.74 17.86 -8.80
N TRP A 161 1.68 18.33 -9.47
CA TRP A 161 0.30 17.98 -9.14
C TRP A 161 0.06 16.46 -9.22
N ALA A 162 0.44 15.82 -10.34
CA ALA A 162 0.23 14.39 -10.53
C ALA A 162 0.96 13.55 -9.45
N ARG A 163 2.14 13.98 -9.01
CA ARG A 163 2.91 13.33 -7.94
C ARG A 163 2.26 13.51 -6.56
N SER A 164 1.77 14.71 -6.26
CA SER A 164 1.04 14.96 -5.01
C SER A 164 -0.24 14.12 -4.93
N VAL A 165 -0.96 14.01 -6.05
CA VAL A 165 -2.14 13.13 -6.17
C VAL A 165 -1.74 11.67 -6.03
N ALA A 166 -0.67 11.21 -6.68
CA ALA A 166 -0.19 9.84 -6.55
C ALA A 166 0.20 9.50 -5.10
N HIS A 167 0.92 10.39 -4.43
CA HIS A 167 1.28 10.23 -3.02
C HIS A 167 0.04 10.16 -2.12
N HIS A 168 -0.93 11.05 -2.32
CA HIS A 168 -2.21 11.01 -1.60
C HIS A 168 -2.98 9.72 -1.87
N MET A 169 -3.06 9.27 -3.11
CA MET A 169 -3.75 8.03 -3.47
C MET A 169 -3.07 6.83 -2.79
N LEU A 170 -1.74 6.76 -2.81
CA LEU A 170 -0.98 5.67 -2.20
C LEU A 170 -1.14 5.64 -0.68
N THR A 171 -1.14 6.79 -0.01
CA THR A 171 -1.20 6.86 1.46
C THR A 171 -2.62 6.80 2.01
N ALA A 172 -3.59 7.44 1.34
CA ALA A 172 -4.94 7.62 1.87
C ALA A 172 -6.02 6.78 1.17
N VAL A 173 -5.77 6.26 -0.04
CA VAL A 173 -6.80 5.54 -0.81
C VAL A 173 -6.46 4.06 -0.94
N VAL A 174 -5.25 3.72 -1.38
CA VAL A 174 -4.85 2.33 -1.63
C VAL A 174 -5.02 1.43 -0.40
N PRO A 175 -4.58 1.79 0.82
CA PRO A 175 -4.67 0.91 1.98
C PRO A 175 -6.10 0.53 2.36
N TYR A 176 -7.07 1.38 2.01
CA TYR A 176 -8.46 1.23 2.43
C TYR A 176 -9.38 0.76 1.30
N ALA A 177 -9.15 1.21 0.06
CA ALA A 177 -9.98 0.85 -1.08
C ALA A 177 -9.57 -0.48 -1.70
N ALA A 178 -8.26 -0.76 -1.81
CA ALA A 178 -7.74 -2.00 -2.39
C ALA A 178 -8.30 -3.28 -1.75
N PRO A 179 -8.40 -3.42 -0.41
CA PRO A 179 -8.99 -4.62 0.20
C PRO A 179 -10.44 -4.85 -0.21
N VAL A 180 -11.25 -3.78 -0.27
CA VAL A 180 -12.66 -3.87 -0.63
C VAL A 180 -12.82 -4.23 -2.10
N ILE A 181 -12.08 -3.58 -2.99
CA ILE A 181 -12.10 -3.86 -4.43
C ILE A 181 -11.68 -5.31 -4.71
N ALA A 182 -10.58 -5.76 -4.09
CA ALA A 182 -10.10 -7.13 -4.24
C ALA A 182 -11.12 -8.15 -3.70
N ALA A 183 -11.79 -7.84 -2.59
CA ALA A 183 -12.83 -8.70 -2.03
C ALA A 183 -14.04 -8.81 -2.97
N VAL A 184 -14.54 -7.69 -3.53
CA VAL A 184 -15.65 -7.69 -4.48
C VAL A 184 -15.30 -8.45 -5.76
N TRP A 185 -14.07 -8.28 -6.26
CA TRP A 185 -13.62 -8.94 -7.48
C TRP A 185 -13.44 -10.46 -7.32
N LEU A 186 -12.84 -10.90 -6.20
CA LEU A 186 -12.55 -12.32 -5.96
C LEU A 186 -13.74 -13.10 -5.39
N HIS A 187 -14.69 -12.40 -4.77
CA HIS A 187 -15.90 -12.98 -4.20
C HIS A 187 -17.13 -12.28 -4.76
N PRO A 188 -17.58 -12.62 -5.99
CA PRO A 188 -18.73 -11.96 -6.63
C PRO A 188 -20.04 -12.06 -5.83
N GLU A 189 -20.10 -12.96 -4.85
CA GLU A 189 -21.20 -13.08 -3.88
C GLU A 189 -21.34 -11.83 -2.99
N LEU A 190 -20.25 -11.07 -2.75
CA LEU A 190 -20.28 -9.76 -2.09
C LEU A 190 -21.13 -8.75 -2.87
N GLY A 191 -21.04 -8.77 -4.20
CA GLY A 191 -21.84 -7.89 -5.04
C GLY A 191 -23.33 -8.10 -4.80
N ARG A 192 -23.76 -9.35 -4.60
CA ARG A 192 -25.16 -9.66 -4.25
C ARG A 192 -25.50 -9.23 -2.83
N ALA A 193 -24.61 -9.44 -1.86
CA ALA A 193 -24.87 -9.05 -0.46
C ALA A 193 -24.92 -7.52 -0.26
N ILE A 194 -24.15 -6.75 -1.05
CA ILE A 194 -24.04 -5.29 -0.94
C ILE A 194 -25.07 -4.58 -1.84
N PHE A 195 -25.29 -5.08 -3.07
CA PHE A 195 -26.10 -4.40 -4.09
C PHE A 195 -27.46 -5.08 -4.37
N SER A 196 -27.96 -5.93 -3.47
CA SER A 196 -29.32 -6.45 -3.58
C SER A 196 -30.32 -5.27 -3.59
N PRO A 197 -31.11 -5.07 -4.66
CA PRO A 197 -32.10 -4.00 -4.68
C PRO A 197 -33.18 -4.26 -3.60
N PRO A 198 -33.74 -3.21 -2.98
CA PRO A 198 -34.96 -3.37 -2.20
C PRO A 198 -36.05 -3.96 -3.12
N PRO A 199 -36.95 -4.83 -2.60
CA PRO A 199 -38.03 -5.35 -3.40
C PRO A 199 -38.84 -4.19 -3.95
N SER A 200 -38.97 -4.12 -5.28
CA SER A 200 -39.86 -3.17 -5.97
C SER A 200 -41.29 -3.48 -5.52
N THR A 201 -41.83 -2.60 -4.68
CA THR A 201 -43.26 -2.53 -4.37
C THR A 201 -44.03 -2.00 -5.56
#